data_AF-A0A3D5KCL8-F1
#
_entry.id   AF-A0A3D5KCL8-F1
#
_cell.length_a   1.000
_cell.length_b   1.000
_cell.length_c   1.000
_cell.angle_alpha   90.00
_cell.angle_beta   90.00
_cell.angle_gamma   90.00
#
_symmetry.space_group_name_H-M   'P 1'
#
loop_
_entity.id
_entity.type
_entity.pdbx_description
1 polymer ?
#
loop_
_entity_poly.entity_id
_entity_poly.type
_entity_poly.pdbx_seq_one_letter_code
_entity_poly.pdbx_strand_id
1 'polypeptide(L)' 'MYGDDFIQEMIEGLQQNGEIRLTDGLREISIQAFEDGEPLYVSSSNKEFDVAEEAVQWAVEQFGGIENVEEWE' A
#
# COMPACT_ATOMS: atom_id res chain seq x y z
N MET A 1 11.83 11.22 -10.97
CA MET A 1 11.74 9.78 -11.27
C MET A 1 12.30 8.98 -10.09
N TYR A 2 11.80 9.22 -8.87
CA TYR A 2 12.22 8.49 -7.66
C TYR A 2 11.01 7.89 -6.91
N GLY A 3 9.78 8.36 -7.17
CA GLY A 3 8.57 7.83 -6.56
C GLY A 3 8.06 6.53 -7.19
N ASP A 4 8.23 6.34 -8.50
CA ASP A 4 7.78 5.13 -9.20
C ASP A 4 8.49 3.86 -8.72
N ASP A 5 9.80 3.91 -8.48
CA ASP A 5 10.58 2.75 -8.01
C ASP A 5 10.06 2.26 -6.64
N PHE A 6 9.80 3.21 -5.73
CA PHE A 6 9.34 2.91 -4.37
C PHE A 6 7.90 2.36 -4.34
N ILE A 7 7.02 2.88 -5.20
CA ILE A 7 5.66 2.35 -5.39
C ILE A 7 5.74 0.92 -5.95
N GLN A 8 6.64 0.67 -6.90
CA GLN A 8 6.80 -0.66 -7.48
C GLN A 8 7.31 -1.67 -6.44
N GLU A 9 8.29 -1.30 -5.60
CA GLU A 9 8.78 -2.16 -4.51
C GLU A 9 7.66 -2.51 -3.52
N MET A 10 6.79 -1.56 -3.17
CA MET A 10 5.63 -1.81 -2.31
C MET A 10 4.63 -2.79 -2.95
N ILE A 11 4.36 -2.64 -4.25
CA ILE A 11 3.48 -3.55 -4.99
C ILE A 11 4.07 -4.97 -5.00
N GLU A 12 5.36 -5.09 -5.26
CA GLU A 12 6.06 -6.38 -5.24
C GLU A 12 6.06 -7.00 -3.85
N GLY A 13 6.27 -6.20 -2.80
CA GLY A 13 6.16 -6.62 -1.41
C GLY A 13 4.77 -7.14 -1.07
N LEU A 14 3.72 -6.43 -1.48
CA LEU A 14 2.33 -6.81 -1.26
C LEU A 14 1.97 -8.12 -1.98
N GLN A 15 2.44 -8.31 -3.21
CA GLN A 15 2.21 -9.54 -3.97
C GLN A 15 2.99 -10.74 -3.39
N GLN A 16 4.17 -10.51 -2.82
CA GLN A 16 5.00 -11.59 -2.24
C GLN A 16 4.62 -11.95 -0.81
N ASN A 17 4.32 -10.95 0.02
CA ASN A 17 4.06 -11.12 1.45
C ASN A 17 2.56 -11.29 1.76
N GLY A 18 1.67 -10.88 0.85
CA GLY A 18 0.22 -10.89 1.06
C GLY A 18 -0.28 -9.73 1.95
N GLU A 19 0.63 -8.95 2.54
CA GLU A 19 0.31 -7.73 3.28
C GLU A 19 1.49 -6.78 3.18
N ILE A 20 1.21 -5.47 3.09
CA ILE A 20 2.17 -4.42 3.41
C ILE A 20 1.59 -3.44 4.41
N ARG A 21 2.46 -2.74 5.13
CA ARG A 21 2.11 -1.66 6.06
C ARG A 21 2.91 -0.42 5.75
N LEU A 22 2.22 0.71 5.67
CA LEU A 22 2.83 2.03 5.45
C LEU A 22 2.58 2.91 6.68
N THR A 23 3.59 3.66 7.11
CA THR A 23 3.47 4.57 8.26
C THR A 23 4.17 5.92 8.02
N ASP A 24 3.57 7.00 8.49
CA ASP A 24 4.18 8.35 8.60
C ASP A 24 4.65 8.65 10.04
N GLY A 25 4.78 7.62 10.89
CA GLY A 25 5.11 7.74 12.30
C GLY A 25 3.95 8.25 13.18
N LEU A 26 2.88 8.77 12.58
CA LEU A 26 1.66 9.22 13.26
C LEU A 26 0.44 8.33 12.97
N ARG A 27 0.36 7.80 11.75
CA ARG A 27 -0.75 6.97 11.24
C ARG A 27 -0.17 5.78 10.50
N GLU A 28 -0.91 4.68 10.55
CA GLU A 28 -0.55 3.43 9.86
C GLU A 28 -1.70 3.03 8.92
N ILE A 29 -1.35 2.58 7.72
CA ILE A 29 -2.26 1.97 6.75
C ILE A 29 -1.70 0.61 6.37
N SER A 30 -2.48 -0.46 6.61
CA SER A 30 -2.14 -1.77 6.08
C SER A 30 -3.02 -2.14 4.88
N ILE A 31 -2.39 -2.77 3.90
CA ILE A 31 -3.02 -3.29 2.69
C ILE A 31 -2.78 -4.79 2.68
N GLN A 32 -3.86 -5.58 2.62
CA GLN A 32 -3.81 -7.03 2.50
C GLN A 32 -4.19 -7.45 1.09
N ALA A 33 -3.35 -8.28 0.46
CA ALA A 33 -3.66 -8.99 -0.76
C ALA A 33 -4.10 -10.41 -0.40
N PHE A 34 -5.34 -10.74 -0.74
CA PHE A 34 -5.86 -12.10 -0.62
C PHE A 34 -5.47 -12.92 -1.87
N GLU A 35 -5.39 -14.25 -1.73
CA GLU A 35 -4.99 -15.13 -2.83
C GLU A 35 -5.97 -15.07 -4.03
N ASP A 36 -5.48 -15.53 -5.19
CA ASP A 36 -6.04 -15.45 -6.54
C ASP A 36 -7.57 -15.23 -6.64
N GLY A 37 -7.97 -13.99 -6.95
CA GLY A 37 -9.35 -13.60 -7.29
C GLY A 37 -10.10 -12.82 -6.21
N GLU A 38 -9.50 -12.56 -5.04
CA GLU A 38 -10.09 -11.75 -3.98
C GLU A 38 -9.57 -10.29 -4.00
N PRO A 39 -10.42 -9.30 -3.65
CA PRO A 39 -10.04 -7.90 -3.65
C PRO A 39 -9.03 -7.59 -2.54
N LEU A 40 -8.11 -6.65 -2.80
CA LEU A 40 -7.19 -6.13 -1.80
C LEU A 40 -7.94 -5.30 -0.78
N TYR A 41 -7.71 -5.55 0.51
CA TYR A 41 -8.40 -4.87 1.59
C TYR A 41 -7.50 -3.89 2.33
N VAL A 42 -8.01 -2.68 2.57
CA VAL A 42 -7.34 -1.68 3.38
C VAL A 42 -7.98 -1.57 4.75
N SER A 43 -7.24 -1.99 5.77
CA SER A 43 -7.71 -2.11 7.16
C SER A 43 -8.21 -0.79 7.77
N SER A 44 -7.61 0.33 7.37
CA SER A 44 -7.87 1.66 7.95
C SER A 44 -9.14 2.33 7.38
N SER A 45 -9.67 1.86 6.25
CA SER A 45 -10.74 2.58 5.52
C SER A 45 -11.91 1.72 5.01
N ASN A 46 -11.88 0.40 5.24
CA ASN A 46 -12.82 -0.56 4.63
C ASN A 46 -12.93 -0.40 3.10
N LYS A 47 -11.86 0.06 2.45
CA LYS A 47 -11.79 0.12 0.99
C LYS A 47 -11.24 -1.18 0.44
N GLU A 48 -11.80 -1.55 -0.70
CA GLU A 48 -11.41 -2.71 -1.49
C GLU A 48 -10.86 -2.21 -2.83
N PHE A 49 -9.79 -2.84 -3.30
CA PHE A 49 -9.17 -2.54 -4.60
C PHE A 49 -8.98 -3.83 -5.39
N ASP A 50 -9.22 -3.78 -6.69
CA ASP A 50 -8.98 -4.94 -7.57
C ASP A 50 -7.51 -5.04 -8.00
N VAL A 51 -6.75 -3.93 -7.92
CA VAL A 51 -5.38 -3.82 -8.40
C VAL A 51 -4.46 -3.29 -7.30
N ALA A 52 -3.33 -3.99 -7.08
CA ALA A 52 -2.36 -3.64 -6.04
C ALA A 52 -1.79 -2.23 -6.22
N GLU A 53 -1.52 -1.82 -7.47
CA GLU A 53 -1.06 -0.47 -7.80
C GLU A 53 -2.03 0.62 -7.30
N GLU A 54 -3.33 0.45 -7.54
CA GLU A 54 -4.34 1.42 -7.09
C GLU A 54 -4.43 1.48 -5.56
N ALA A 55 -4.30 0.33 -4.88
CA ALA A 55 -4.31 0.27 -3.42
C ALA A 55 -3.10 1.01 -2.82
N VAL A 56 -1.90 0.76 -3.35
CA VAL A 56 -0.64 1.36 -2.90
C VAL A 56 -0.64 2.86 -3.18
N GLN A 57 -1.02 3.28 -4.39
CA GLN A 57 -1.13 4.71 -4.72
C GLN A 57 -2.11 5.42 -3.80
N TRP A 58 -3.29 4.84 -3.58
CA TRP A 58 -4.29 5.43 -2.68
C TRP A 58 -3.76 5.59 -1.25
N ALA A 59 -3.05 4.58 -0.72
CA ALA A 59 -2.47 4.64 0.61
C ALA A 59 -1.44 5.77 0.72
N VAL A 60 -0.55 5.89 -0.27
CA VAL A 60 0.43 6.98 -0.37
C VAL A 60 -0.23 8.35 -0.47
N GLU A 61 -1.34 8.46 -1.19
CA GLU A 61 -2.13 9.71 -1.24
C GLU A 61 -2.73 10.09 0.13
N GLN A 62 -3.06 9.13 1.00
CA GLN A 62 -3.54 9.44 2.36
C GLN A 62 -2.45 10.06 3.25
N PHE A 63 -1.19 9.78 2.94
CA PHE A 63 -0.04 10.42 3.58
C PHE A 63 0.32 11.77 2.94
N GLY A 64 -0.32 12.14 1.83
CA GLY A 64 -0.02 13.39 1.10
C GLY A 64 1.15 13.25 0.13
N GLY A 65 1.49 12.03 -0.27
CA GLY A 65 2.59 11.72 -1.19
C GLY A 65 3.67 10.86 -0.55
N ILE A 66 4.47 10.21 -1.40
CA ILE A 66 5.47 9.20 -0.99
C ILE A 66 6.57 9.78 -0.08
N GLU A 67 6.84 11.07 -0.21
CA GLU A 67 7.81 11.81 0.62
C GLU A 67 7.41 11.89 2.10
N ASN A 68 6.13 11.63 2.42
CA ASN A 68 5.62 11.62 3.79
C ASN A 68 5.51 10.20 4.38
N VAL A 69 5.81 9.17 3.60
CA VAL A 69 5.91 7.80 4.12
C VAL A 69 7.29 7.65 4.74
N GLU A 70 7.35 7.43 6.05
CA GLU A 70 8.63 7.25 6.75
C GLU A 70 9.15 5.83 6.60
N GLU A 71 8.27 4.84 6.72
CA GLU A 71 8.63 3.43 6.70
C GLU A 71 7.52 2.57 6.07
N TRP A 72 7.91 1.46 5.47
CA TRP A 72 7.01 0.39 5.06
C TRP A 72 7.63 -1.00 5.26
N GLU A 73 6.78 -1.99 5.51
CA GLU A 73 7.11 -3.42 5.65
C GLU A 73 6.17 -4.30 4.82
#